data_AF-A0A1C6R9I2-F1
#
_entry.id   AF-A0A1C6R9I2-F1
#
_cell.length_a   1.000
_cell.length_b   1.000
_cell.length_c   1.000
_cell.angle_alpha   90.00
_cell.angle_beta   90.00
_cell.angle_gamma   90.00
#
_symmetry.space_group_name_H-M   'P 1'
#
loop_
_entity.id
_entity.type
_entity.pdbx_description
1 polymer ?
#
loop_
_entity_poly.entity_id
_entity_poly.type
_entity_poly.pdbx_seq_one_letter_code
_entity_poly.pdbx_strand_id
1 'polypeptide(L)'
;MRRPAPRPLLAAVSALAAITATTLVMATPAQAAGPTATFVRTADWGTGWEGRYTITNGGPATITGWQVVFSLPAGTTLGSYWDATLSSAGQRHTFTNRSWNGTTSR
;
A
#
# COMPACT_ATOMS: atom_id res chain seq x y z
N MET A 1 -80.56 38.91 -15.51
CA MET A 1 -79.55 37.84 -15.34
C MET A 1 -78.18 38.32 -15.83
N ARG A 2 -77.19 38.52 -14.95
CA ARG A 2 -75.73 38.24 -15.12
C ARG A 2 -74.86 38.97 -14.08
N ARG A 3 -74.03 38.17 -13.35
CA ARG A 3 -72.74 38.46 -12.65
C ARG A 3 -72.80 39.22 -11.29
N PRO A 4 -71.75 39.19 -10.43
CA PRO A 4 -70.97 38.04 -9.90
C PRO A 4 -70.57 38.14 -8.38
N ALA A 5 -70.12 36.99 -7.82
CA ALA A 5 -69.19 36.68 -6.68
C ALA A 5 -69.56 36.99 -5.20
N PRO A 6 -69.16 36.13 -4.22
CA PRO A 6 -67.85 36.31 -3.56
C PRO A 6 -67.06 35.06 -3.07
N ARG A 7 -65.71 35.26 -3.04
CA ARG A 7 -64.64 34.80 -2.12
C ARG A 7 -64.37 33.30 -1.82
N PRO A 8 -63.17 32.77 -2.13
CA PRO A 8 -62.72 31.48 -1.65
C PRO A 8 -61.97 31.61 -0.30
N LEU A 9 -62.36 30.78 0.67
CA LEU A 9 -61.62 30.51 1.90
C LEU A 9 -60.55 29.44 1.63
N LEU A 10 -59.38 29.62 2.25
CA LEU A 10 -58.22 28.73 2.17
C LEU A 10 -58.55 27.29 2.64
N ALA A 11 -58.03 26.31 1.92
CA ALA A 11 -57.84 24.96 2.44
C ALA A 11 -56.40 24.52 2.13
N ALA A 12 -55.60 24.38 3.19
CA ALA A 12 -54.23 23.90 3.15
C ALA A 12 -54.20 22.40 2.83
N VAL A 13 -53.31 21.99 1.92
CA VAL A 13 -53.00 20.58 1.69
C VAL A 13 -51.55 20.34 2.07
N SER A 14 -51.37 19.63 3.18
CA SER A 14 -50.11 19.13 3.68
C SER A 14 -49.64 17.97 2.81
N ALA A 15 -48.44 18.07 2.21
CA ALA A 15 -47.79 16.94 1.56
C ALA A 15 -46.48 16.64 2.29
N LEU A 16 -46.48 15.57 3.09
CA LEU A 16 -45.28 15.04 3.73
C LEU A 16 -44.55 14.18 2.70
N ALA A 17 -43.47 14.71 2.11
CA ALA A 17 -42.58 13.92 1.25
C ALA A 17 -41.57 13.18 2.13
N ALA A 18 -41.76 11.86 2.31
CA ALA A 18 -40.78 11.02 2.97
C ALA A 18 -39.59 10.77 2.03
N ILE A 19 -38.45 11.40 2.31
CA ILE A 19 -37.19 11.17 1.58
C ILE A 19 -36.48 9.99 2.24
N THR A 20 -36.52 8.82 1.62
CA THR A 20 -35.69 7.67 2.00
C THR A 20 -34.28 7.88 1.45
N ALA A 21 -33.40 8.47 2.26
CA ALA A 21 -31.98 8.58 1.92
C ALA A 21 -31.33 7.20 2.02
N THR A 22 -31.17 6.53 0.87
CA THR A 22 -30.34 5.33 0.76
C THR A 22 -28.88 5.77 0.68
N THR A 23 -28.16 5.70 1.80
CA THR A 23 -26.71 5.91 1.81
C THR A 23 -26.04 4.70 1.18
N LEU A 24 -25.57 4.83 -0.06
CA LEU A 24 -24.72 3.83 -0.68
C LEU A 24 -23.34 3.91 0.00
N VAL A 25 -23.01 2.92 0.84
CA VAL A 25 -21.66 2.78 1.39
C VAL A 25 -20.76 2.31 0.26
N MET A 26 -19.95 3.21 -0.28
CA MET A 26 -18.86 2.82 -1.19
C MET A 26 -17.80 2.10 -0.35
N ALA A 27 -17.71 0.78 -0.48
CA ALA A 27 -16.61 0.02 0.10
C ALA A 27 -15.32 0.43 -0.62
N THR A 28 -14.40 1.10 0.08
CA THR A 28 -13.05 1.32 -0.43
C THR A 28 -12.35 -0.03 -0.54
N PRO A 29 -11.65 -0.32 -1.65
CA PRO A 29 -10.89 -1.55 -1.75
C PRO A 29 -9.88 -1.61 -0.60
N ALA A 30 -9.88 -2.70 0.17
CA ALA A 30 -8.86 -2.92 1.17
C ALA A 30 -7.52 -3.12 0.46
N GLN A 31 -6.58 -2.20 0.65
CA GLN A 31 -5.21 -2.39 0.16
C GLN A 31 -4.57 -3.49 1.00
N ALA A 32 -4.32 -4.65 0.39
CA ALA A 32 -3.48 -5.67 1.01
C ALA A 32 -2.09 -5.07 1.24
N ALA A 33 -1.56 -5.18 2.45
CA ALA A 33 -0.21 -4.73 2.73
C ALA A 33 0.76 -5.53 1.85
N GLY A 34 1.53 -4.86 1.00
CA GLY A 34 2.51 -5.51 0.15
C GLY A 34 3.73 -6.00 0.94
N PRO A 35 4.66 -6.70 0.28
CA PRO A 35 5.96 -6.98 0.87
C PRO A 35 6.69 -5.70 1.25
N THR A 36 7.41 -5.75 2.36
CA THR A 36 8.30 -4.67 2.80
C THR A 36 9.73 -5.19 2.92
N ALA A 37 10.70 -4.30 2.74
CA ALA A 37 12.11 -4.56 3.00
C ALA A 37 12.64 -3.47 3.93
N THR A 38 13.05 -3.85 5.14
CA THR A 38 13.57 -2.90 6.14
C THR A 38 15.08 -3.04 6.25
N PHE A 39 15.79 -1.91 6.22
CA PHE A 39 17.24 -1.87 6.34
C PHE A 39 17.66 -1.51 7.75
N VAL A 40 18.67 -2.21 8.27
CA VAL A 40 19.36 -1.87 9.52
C VAL A 40 20.86 -1.99 9.30
N ARG A 41 21.63 -0.98 9.74
CA ARG A 41 23.09 -1.11 9.88
C ARG A 41 23.38 -1.89 11.16
N THR A 42 23.91 -3.11 11.04
CA THR A 42 24.16 -4.03 12.16
C THR A 42 25.49 -3.78 12.84
N ALA A 43 26.49 -3.31 12.08
CA ALA A 43 27.80 -2.93 12.60
C ALA A 43 28.41 -1.80 11.76
N ASP A 44 29.27 -1.01 12.37
CA ASP A 44 30.06 0.06 11.74
C ASP A 44 31.42 0.11 12.42
N TRP A 45 32.49 0.10 11.64
CA TRP A 45 33.88 0.17 12.15
C TRP A 45 34.66 1.32 11.51
N GLY A 46 33.98 2.36 11.02
CA GLY A 46 34.55 3.60 10.51
C GLY A 46 35.02 3.54 9.05
N THR A 47 35.68 2.47 8.64
CA THR A 47 36.10 2.26 7.23
C THR A 47 35.12 1.39 6.43
N GLY A 48 34.12 0.82 7.10
CA GLY A 48 33.09 -0.03 6.51
C GLY A 48 31.95 -0.28 7.48
N TRP A 49 30.87 -0.88 6.97
CA TRP A 49 29.68 -1.22 7.73
C TRP A 49 29.07 -2.53 7.22
N GLU A 50 28.33 -3.18 8.11
CA GLU A 50 27.45 -4.30 7.78
C GLU A 50 26.00 -3.82 7.84
N GLY A 51 25.19 -4.22 6.86
CA GLY A 51 23.77 -3.94 6.89
C GLY A 51 22.94 -5.14 6.51
N ARG A 52 21.74 -5.18 7.06
CA ARG A 52 20.79 -6.28 6.94
C ARG A 52 19.48 -5.75 6.39
N TYR A 53 18.96 -6.44 5.39
CA TYR A 53 17.58 -6.27 4.94
C TYR A 53 16.71 -7.37 5.52
N THR A 54 15.56 -7.00 6.08
CA THR A 54 14.51 -7.93 6.49
C THR A 54 13.34 -7.79 5.54
N ILE A 55 13.01 -8.88 4.85
CA ILE A 55 11.86 -8.98 3.95
C ILE A 55 10.67 -9.49 4.76
N THR A 56 9.55 -8.76 4.72
CA THR A 56 8.32 -9.14 5.44
C THR A 56 7.15 -9.19 4.46
N ASN A 57 6.34 -10.24 4.55
CA ASN A 57 5.10 -10.33 3.81
C ASN A 57 3.95 -9.71 4.63
N GLY A 58 3.47 -8.54 4.24
CA GLY A 58 2.29 -7.92 4.87
C GLY A 58 0.96 -8.52 4.39
N GLY A 59 0.99 -9.28 3.28
CA GLY A 59 -0.19 -9.67 2.53
C GLY A 59 -0.68 -11.07 2.87
N PRO A 60 -1.91 -11.43 2.46
CA PRO A 60 -2.45 -12.77 2.65
C PRO A 60 -1.87 -13.81 1.67
N ALA A 61 -1.27 -13.36 0.56
CA ALA A 61 -0.67 -14.24 -0.44
C ALA A 61 0.79 -14.54 -0.08
N THR A 62 1.17 -15.82 -0.12
CA THR A 62 2.56 -16.25 0.08
C THR A 62 3.47 -15.71 -1.03
N ILE A 63 4.63 -15.19 -0.64
CA ILE A 63 5.69 -14.80 -1.58
C ILE A 63 6.50 -16.06 -1.92
N THR A 64 6.69 -16.35 -3.21
CA THR A 64 7.46 -17.49 -3.73
C THR A 64 8.69 -17.02 -4.51
N GLY A 65 9.47 -16.18 -3.86
CA GLY A 65 10.65 -15.53 -4.41
C GLY A 65 10.64 -14.04 -4.08
N TRP A 66 11.75 -13.54 -3.56
CA TRP A 66 11.89 -12.12 -3.25
C TRP A 66 13.11 -11.54 -3.94
N GLN A 67 13.00 -10.25 -4.23
CA GLN A 67 14.10 -9.45 -4.76
C GLN A 67 14.14 -8.11 -4.04
N VAL A 68 15.34 -7.69 -3.65
CA VAL A 68 15.61 -6.37 -3.09
C VAL A 68 16.56 -5.65 -4.04
N VAL A 69 16.16 -4.46 -4.49
CA VAL A 69 16.95 -3.64 -5.41
C VAL A 69 17.23 -2.30 -4.78
N PHE A 70 18.49 -1.92 -4.68
CA PHE A 70 18.90 -0.62 -4.17
C PHE A 70 20.15 -0.11 -4.87
N SER A 71 20.41 1.18 -4.72
CA SER A 71 21.64 1.80 -5.20
C SER A 71 22.52 2.21 -4.05
N LEU A 72 23.82 1.96 -4.17
CA LEU A 72 24.81 2.48 -3.24
C LEU A 72 25.27 3.87 -3.68
N PRO A 73 25.63 4.77 -2.73
CA PRO A 73 26.23 6.05 -3.06
C PRO A 73 27.54 5.88 -3.83
N ALA A 74 27.84 6.82 -4.72
CA ALA A 74 29.13 6.84 -5.41
C ALA A 74 30.30 6.81 -4.41
N GLY A 75 31.34 6.03 -4.72
CA GLY A 75 32.48 5.81 -3.83
C GLY A 75 32.24 4.72 -2.76
N THR A 76 31.04 4.16 -2.66
CA THR A 76 30.79 2.96 -1.85
C THR A 76 31.01 1.71 -2.71
N THR A 77 31.66 0.72 -2.12
CA THR A 77 31.90 -0.58 -2.76
C THR A 77 31.19 -1.66 -1.95
N LEU A 78 30.43 -2.51 -2.64
CA LEU A 78 29.83 -3.68 -2.02
C LEU A 78 30.93 -4.71 -1.68
N GLY A 79 30.95 -5.18 -0.44
CA GLY A 79 31.83 -6.25 0.01
C GLY A 79 31.19 -7.62 -0.09
N SER A 80 31.33 -8.42 0.98
CA SER A 80 30.71 -9.73 1.10
C SER A 80 29.20 -9.65 1.33
N TYR A 81 28.48 -10.67 0.87
CA TYR A 81 27.05 -10.83 1.09
C TYR A 81 26.72 -12.31 1.27
N TRP A 82 25.60 -12.58 1.94
CA TRP A 82 25.08 -13.93 2.19
C TRP A 82 23.56 -13.95 1.96
N ASP A 83 22.97 -15.14 2.03
CA ASP A 83 21.52 -15.39 1.92
C ASP A 83 20.83 -14.95 0.61
N ALA A 84 21.59 -14.44 -0.35
CA ALA A 84 21.11 -13.97 -1.63
C ALA A 84 22.10 -14.27 -2.76
N THR A 85 21.64 -14.15 -4.00
CA THR A 85 22.46 -13.99 -5.20
C THR A 85 22.44 -12.53 -5.64
N LEU A 86 23.55 -12.05 -6.21
CA LEU A 86 23.72 -10.65 -6.61
C LEU A 86 23.84 -10.52 -8.12
N SER A 87 23.13 -9.56 -8.70
CA SER A 87 23.40 -8.99 -10.01
C SER A 87 23.58 -7.47 -9.87
N SER A 88 24.57 -6.90 -10.54
CA SER A 88 24.91 -5.47 -10.41
C SER A 88 25.04 -4.79 -11.76
N ALA A 89 24.54 -3.55 -11.83
CA ALA A 89 24.70 -2.65 -12.96
C ALA A 89 25.15 -1.28 -12.44
N GLY A 90 26.47 -1.02 -12.51
CA GLY A 90 27.07 0.15 -11.86
C GLY A 90 26.86 0.10 -10.34
N GLN A 91 26.24 1.15 -9.79
CA GLN A 91 25.92 1.25 -8.36
C GLN A 91 24.53 0.69 -8.00
N ARG A 92 23.77 0.15 -8.96
CA ARG A 92 22.49 -0.51 -8.71
C ARG A 92 22.71 -2.01 -8.50
N HIS A 93 22.29 -2.51 -7.34
CA HIS A 93 22.45 -3.89 -6.91
C HIS A 93 21.10 -4.55 -6.75
N THR A 94 20.97 -5.75 -7.31
CA THR A 94 19.78 -6.58 -7.27
C THR A 94 20.10 -7.87 -6.52
N PHE A 95 19.52 -8.04 -5.34
CA PHE A 95 19.65 -9.22 -4.50
C PHE A 95 18.41 -10.10 -4.66
N THR A 96 18.60 -11.35 -5.03
CA THR A 96 17.51 -12.33 -5.20
C THR A 96 17.69 -13.46 -4.19
N ASN A 97 16.57 -13.99 -3.68
CA ASN A 97 16.58 -15.11 -2.73
C ASN A 97 17.40 -16.31 -3.24
N ARG A 98 17.95 -17.07 -2.29
CA ARG A 98 18.46 -18.43 -2.54
C ARG A 98 17.29 -19.41 -2.62
N SER A 99 17.54 -20.61 -3.11
CA SER A 99 16.53 -21.67 -3.20
C SER A 99 15.86 -22.02 -1.87
N TRP A 100 16.57 -21.83 -0.75
CA TRP A 100 16.13 -22.22 0.59
C TRP A 100 15.39 -21.12 1.37
N ASN A 101 15.41 -19.86 0.93
CA ASN A 101 14.74 -18.74 1.60
C ASN A 101 13.83 -17.92 0.71
N GLY A 102 13.34 -18.48 -0.40
CA GLY A 102 12.43 -17.77 -1.31
C GLY A 102 11.01 -17.60 -0.78
N THR A 103 10.59 -18.43 0.17
CA THR A 103 9.20 -18.47 0.62
C THR A 103 8.99 -17.62 1.87
N THR A 104 8.05 -16.69 1.85
CA THR A 104 7.69 -15.86 3.01
C THR A 104 6.16 -15.75 3.14
N SER A 105 5.63 -16.23 4.27
CA SER A 105 4.23 -16.04 4.67
C SER A 105 4.10 -14.86 5.65
N ARG A 106 2.87 -14.48 5.96
CA ARG A 106 2.55 -13.49 7.01
C ARG A 106 2.90 -14.03 8.40
#